data_AF-A0A847P2F8-F1
#
_entry.id   AF-A0A847P2F8-F1
#
_cell.length_a   1.000
_cell.length_b   1.000
_cell.length_c   1.000
_cell.angle_alpha   90.00
_cell.angle_beta   90.00
_cell.angle_gamma   90.00
#
_symmetry.space_group_name_H-M   'P 1'
#
loop_
_entity.id
_entity.type
_entity.pdbx_description
1 polymer ?
#
loop_
_entity_poly.entity_id
_entity_poly.type
_entity_poly.pdbx_seq_one_letter_code
_entity_poly.pdbx_strand_id
1 'polypeptide(L)'
;MESITGLGKHIKCKEEHHSVSTLWVGIDIGSTTVKIAAIDPESRDILFWRYLRHNASQAKSILKLLEMVHQEFPDAHISLAACGSGSEPIV
;
A
#
# COMPACT_ATOMS: atom_id res chain seq x y z
N MET A 1 -6.22 26.48 9.79
CA MET A 1 -7.11 25.53 9.09
C MET A 1 -6.35 24.24 8.96
N GLU A 2 -6.82 23.25 9.71
CA GLU A 2 -6.01 22.21 10.30
C GLU A 2 -5.62 21.09 9.32
N SER A 3 -4.38 20.65 9.53
CA SER A 3 -3.63 19.59 8.88
C SER A 3 -4.38 18.26 8.86
N ILE A 4 -4.80 17.80 7.68
CA ILE A 4 -5.14 16.39 7.44
C ILE A 4 -3.88 15.61 7.03
N THR A 5 -2.89 15.56 7.93
CA THR A 5 -1.87 14.51 7.89
C THR A 5 -2.33 13.38 8.79
N GLY A 6 -3.23 12.54 8.26
CA GLY A 6 -3.51 11.22 8.83
C GLY A 6 -2.30 10.31 8.66
N LEU A 7 -1.24 10.60 9.43
CA LEU A 7 -0.07 9.74 9.56
C LEU A 7 -0.48 8.58 10.45
N GLY A 8 -1.10 7.55 9.86
CA GLY A 8 -1.42 6.30 10.54
C GLY A 8 -0.16 5.50 10.84
N LYS A 9 0.65 5.96 11.79
CA LYS A 9 1.70 5.20 12.44
C LYS A 9 1.17 4.70 13.79
N HIS A 10 0.57 3.53 13.78
CA HIS A 10 0.37 2.68 14.95
C HIS A 10 0.26 1.27 14.35
N ILE A 11 1.24 0.36 14.52
CA ILE A 11 1.57 -0.32 15.77
C ILE A 11 3.03 -0.84 15.70
N LYS A 12 3.73 -0.75 16.84
CA LYS A 12 5.07 -1.26 17.23
C LYS A 12 6.31 -0.71 16.51
N CYS A 13 7.06 0.10 17.27
CA CYS A 13 8.52 0.05 17.24
C CYS A 13 8.96 -1.40 17.55
N LYS A 14 9.37 -2.15 16.54
CA LYS A 14 10.25 -3.30 16.71
C LYS A 14 11.46 -3.06 15.83
N GLU A 15 12.57 -2.67 16.44
CA GLU A 15 13.91 -2.95 15.94
C GLU A 15 14.09 -4.48 16.05
N GLU A 16 13.52 -5.20 15.11
CA GLU A 16 13.81 -6.60 14.89
C GLU A 16 13.86 -6.71 13.37
N HIS A 17 15.04 -6.97 12.81
CA HIS A 17 15.23 -7.22 11.39
C HIS A 17 14.52 -8.53 11.02
N HIS A 18 13.20 -8.50 10.98
CA HIS A 18 12.43 -9.53 10.31
C HIS A 18 12.55 -9.23 8.83
N SER A 19 13.49 -9.91 8.16
CA SER A 19 13.61 -9.86 6.71
C SER A 19 12.36 -10.52 6.13
N VAL A 20 11.30 -9.72 5.95
CA VAL A 20 10.07 -10.17 5.28
C VAL A 20 10.43 -10.44 3.83
N SER A 21 10.57 -11.72 3.49
CA SER A 21 10.95 -12.15 2.14
C SER A 21 9.79 -12.04 1.15
N THR A 22 8.55 -12.10 1.64
CA THR A 22 7.33 -12.02 0.83
C THR A 22 6.30 -11.12 1.50
N LEU A 23 5.69 -10.23 0.73
CA LEU A 23 4.58 -9.37 1.16
C LEU A 23 3.31 -9.70 0.38
N TRP A 24 2.19 -9.80 1.09
CA TRP A 24 0.88 -9.77 0.46
C TRP A 24 0.39 -8.33 0.39
N VAL A 25 0.23 -7.82 -0.83
CA VAL A 25 -0.21 -6.45 -1.07
C VAL A 25 -1.60 -6.47 -1.67
N GLY A 26 -2.54 -5.80 -1.02
CA GLY A 26 -3.89 -5.56 -1.53
C GLY A 26 -4.04 -4.13 -2.00
N ILE A 27 -4.60 -3.93 -3.19
CA ILE A 27 -4.98 -2.60 -3.72
C ILE A 27 -6.48 -2.56 -4.00
N ASP A 28 -7.15 -1.53 -3.49
CA ASP A 28 -8.54 -1.22 -3.81
C ASP A 28 -8.59 0.09 -4.60
N ILE A 29 -8.92 -0.01 -5.89
CA ILE A 29 -8.98 1.07 -6.86
C ILE A 29 -10.45 1.47 -7.03
N GLY A 30 -10.85 2.51 -6.32
CA GLY A 30 -12.17 3.13 -6.47
C GLY A 30 -12.18 4.23 -7.54
N SER A 31 -13.39 4.69 -7.88
CA SER A 31 -13.62 5.79 -8.84
C SER A 31 -13.02 7.13 -8.41
N THR A 32 -12.64 7.31 -7.14
CA THR A 32 -12.06 8.56 -6.61
C THR A 32 -10.78 8.34 -5.78
N THR A 33 -10.51 7.11 -5.37
CA THR A 33 -9.48 6.80 -4.36
C THR A 33 -8.77 5.50 -4.67
N VAL A 34 -7.50 5.41 -4.29
CA VAL A 34 -6.74 4.16 -4.23
C VAL A 34 -6.35 3.89 -2.78
N LYS A 35 -6.59 2.67 -2.32
CA LYS A 35 -6.12 2.18 -1.02
C LYS A 35 -5.12 1.06 -1.24
N ILE A 36 -4.08 1.01 -0.42
CA ILE A 36 -3.09 -0.07 -0.43
C ILE A 36 -2.85 -0.55 1.00
N ALA A 37 -2.65 -1.86 1.17
CA ALA A 37 -2.18 -2.46 2.41
C ALA A 37 -1.17 -3.56 2.07
N ALA A 38 -0.06 -3.60 2.81
CA ALA A 38 0.94 -4.66 2.76
C ALA A 38 0.92 -5.41 4.10
N ILE A 39 0.86 -6.74 4.02
CA ILE A 39 0.68 -7.64 5.14
C ILE A 39 1.79 -8.68 5.09
N ASP A 40 2.34 -9.01 6.26
CA ASP A 40 3.19 -10.18 6.43
C ASP A 40 2.36 -11.47 6.29
N PRO A 41 2.65 -12.34 5.32
CA PRO A 41 1.91 -13.60 5.14
C PRO A 41 1.95 -14.54 6.35
N GLU A 42 3.01 -14.50 7.16
CA GLU A 42 3.21 -15.40 8.30
C GLU A 42 2.51 -14.85 9.55
N SER A 43 2.89 -13.65 9.99
CA SER A 43 2.33 -13.04 11.20
C SER A 43 0.92 -12.46 11.00
N ARG A 44 0.55 -12.16 9.75
CA ARG A 44 -0.67 -11.43 9.35
C ARG A 44 -0.73 -9.99 9.86
N ASP A 45 0.39 -9.46 10.33
CA ASP A 45 0.49 -8.07 10.75
C ASP A 45 0.44 -7.13 9.53
N ILE A 46 -0.27 -6.02 9.67
CA ILE A 46 -0.28 -4.95 8.68
C ILE A 46 1.02 -4.16 8.85
N LEU A 47 1.91 -4.27 7.87
CA LEU A 47 3.23 -3.61 7.91
C LEU A 47 3.19 -2.22 7.26
N PHE A 48 2.29 -2.02 6.29
CA PHE A 48 2.12 -0.75 5.60
C PHE A 48 0.69 -0.58 5.11
N TRP A 49 0.18 0.65 5.14
CA TRP A 49 -1.06 0.98 4.44
C TRP A 49 -1.13 2.47 4.09
N ARG A 50 -1.81 2.81 3.00
CA ARG A 50 -2.08 4.20 2.61
C ARG A 50 -3.43 4.32 1.92
N TYR A 51 -3.99 5.51 2.02
CA TYR A 51 -5.16 5.96 1.28
C TYR A 51 -4.77 7.21 0.48
N LEU A 52 -5.09 7.24 -0.80
CA LEU A 52 -4.73 8.33 -1.69
C LEU A 52 -5.92 8.67 -2.61
N ARG A 53 -6.28 9.95 -2.70
CA ARG A 53 -7.20 10.41 -3.75
C ARG A 53 -6.46 10.42 -5.08
N HIS A 54 -7.02 9.77 -6.10
CA HIS A 54 -6.28 9.61 -7.35
C HIS A 54 -6.28 10.84 -8.26
N ASN A 55 -7.18 11.80 -7.99
CA ASN A 55 -7.29 13.09 -8.68
C ASN A 55 -7.22 12.95 -10.22
N ALA A 56 -8.09 12.11 -10.78
CA ALA A 56 -8.23 11.80 -12.21
C ALA A 56 -7.06 11.02 -12.83
N SER A 57 -6.21 10.38 -12.03
CA SER A 57 -5.14 9.53 -12.53
C SER A 57 -4.88 8.33 -11.59
N GLN A 58 -5.59 7.22 -11.82
CA GLN A 58 -5.40 5.98 -11.05
C GLN A 58 -3.97 5.44 -11.17
N ALA A 59 -3.45 5.33 -12.41
CA ALA A 59 -2.15 4.70 -12.68
C ALA A 59 -1.00 5.38 -11.92
N LYS A 60 -0.91 6.73 -11.98
CA LYS A 60 0.12 7.48 -11.23
C LYS A 60 0.00 7.29 -9.71
N SER A 61 -1.22 7.17 -9.21
CA SER A 61 -1.47 6.98 -7.78
C SER A 61 -1.04 5.59 -7.33
N ILE A 62 -1.33 4.56 -8.14
CA ILE A 62 -0.90 3.19 -7.89
C ILE A 62 0.63 3.10 -7.94
N LEU A 63 1.27 3.67 -8.96
CA LEU A 63 2.74 3.69 -9.07
C LEU A 63 3.38 4.31 -7.82
N LYS A 64 2.91 5.50 -7.42
CA LYS A 64 3.39 6.18 -6.21
C LYS A 64 3.23 5.32 -4.95
N LEU A 65 2.12 4.59 -4.83
CA LEU A 65 1.87 3.71 -3.69
C LEU A 65 2.80 2.48 -3.70
N LEU A 66 3.04 1.88 -4.87
CA LEU A 66 3.96 0.75 -5.04
C LEU A 66 5.42 1.17 -4.80
N GLU A 67 5.83 2.35 -5.26
CA GLU A 67 7.15 2.92 -4.96
C GLU A 67 7.36 3.10 -3.46
N MET A 68 6.35 3.56 -2.72
CA MET A 68 6.42 3.67 -1.26
C MET A 68 6.58 2.30 -0.59
N VAL A 69 5.84 1.27 -1.05
CA VAL A 69 6.00 -0.10 -0.53
C VAL A 69 7.41 -0.61 -0.82
N HIS A 70 7.92 -0.42 -2.03
CA HIS A 70 9.28 -0.84 -2.38
C HIS A 70 10.37 -0.10 -1.59
N GLN A 71 10.18 1.20 -1.30
CA GLN A 71 11.12 1.96 -0.46
C GLN A 71 11.19 1.42 0.98
N GLU A 72 10.06 1.00 1.54
CA GLU A 72 10.01 0.42 2.89
C GLU A 72 10.49 -1.05 2.91
N PHE A 73 10.30 -1.78 1.80
CA PHE A 73 10.63 -3.21 1.67
C PHE A 73 11.36 -3.50 0.35
N PRO A 74 12.62 -3.04 0.20
CA PRO A 74 13.33 -3.09 -1.08
C PRO A 74 13.58 -4.52 -1.59
N ASP A 75 13.81 -5.46 -0.68
CA ASP A 75 14.18 -6.84 -1.00
C ASP A 75 12.99 -7.83 -0.93
N ALA A 76 11.78 -7.34 -0.64
CA ALA A 76 10.61 -8.21 -0.47
C ALA A 76 9.98 -8.59 -1.83
N HIS A 77 9.64 -9.87 -2.00
CA HIS A 77 8.82 -10.32 -3.11
C HIS A 77 7.36 -9.92 -2.87
N ILE A 78 6.76 -9.16 -3.80
CA ILE A 78 5.39 -8.69 -3.67
C ILE A 78 4.44 -9.65 -4.39
N SER A 79 3.48 -10.22 -3.66
CA SER A 79 2.30 -10.87 -4.20
C SER A 79 1.13 -9.90 -4.14
N LEU A 80 0.70 -9.40 -5.31
CA LEU A 80 -0.28 -8.34 -5.44
C LEU A 80 -1.66 -8.88 -5.80
N ALA A 81 -2.70 -8.41 -5.09
CA ALA A 81 -4.10 -8.55 -5.48
C ALA A 81 -4.72 -7.16 -5.63
N ALA A 82 -5.47 -6.95 -6.71
CA ALA A 82 -6.17 -5.70 -6.98
C ALA A 82 -7.69 -5.92 -7.12
N CYS A 83 -8.46 -4.97 -6.62
CA CYS A 83 -9.92 -4.96 -6.62
C CYS A 83 -10.42 -3.52 -6.88
N GLY A 84 -11.71 -3.37 -7.16
CA GLY A 84 -12.40 -2.08 -7.14
C GLY A 84 -12.97 -1.68 -8.50
N SER A 85 -13.93 -0.76 -8.47
CA SER A 85 -14.66 -0.32 -9.67
C SER A 85 -13.84 0.53 -10.63
N GLY A 86 -12.70 1.04 -10.19
CA GLY A 86 -11.74 1.80 -11.03
C GLY A 86 -10.63 0.94 -11.62
N SER A 87 -10.74 -0.39 -11.55
CA SER A 87 -9.74 -1.36 -12.06
C SER A 87 -9.84 -1.60 -13.58
N GLU A 88 -10.32 -0.62 -14.35
CA GLU A 88 -10.33 -0.73 -15.81
C GLU A 88 -8.89 -1.01 -16.33
N PRO A 89 -8.76 -1.94 -17.29
CA PRO A 89 -7.46 -2.24 -17.87
C PRO A 89 -6.86 -0.98 -18.49
N ILE A 90 -5.59 -0.72 -18.18
CA ILE A 90 -4.80 0.29 -18.86
C ILE A 90 -4.57 -0.25 -20.28
N VAL A 91 -5.38 0.22 -21.23
CA VAL A 91 -5.22 -0.05 -22.68
C VAL A 91 -4.21 0.89 -23.31
#